data_AF-A0A7J8BYP5-F1
#
_entry.id   AF-A0A7J8BYP5-F1
#
_cell.length_a   1.000
_cell.length_b   1.000
_cell.length_c   1.000
_cell.angle_alpha   90.00
_cell.angle_beta   90.00
_cell.angle_gamma   90.00
#
_symmetry.space_group_name_H-M   'P 1'
#
loop_
_entity.id
_entity.type
_entity.pdbx_description
1 polymer ?
#
loop_
_entity_poly.entity_id
_entity_poly.type
_entity_poly.pdbx_seq_one_letter_code
_entity_poly.pdbx_strand_id
1 'polypeptide(L)'
;MRIQDLKVSLKPLHSVNNPILRKRKLLGTKPKDGVYIHDRENGAEDSNVALEKLRDVIAQCILPQAGENEDEKLNEVMQEAWKYNRECKLLRDTLQSFSWNGRGFTDKVDRLKLAEIVKQVIEEQTMSHESQ
;
A
#
# COMPACT_ATOMS: atom_id res chain seq x y z
N MET A 1 -25.06 -17.60 44.51
CA MET A 1 -25.71 -16.27 44.47
C MET A 1 -26.40 -16.14 43.12
N ARG A 2 -27.73 -16.04 43.08
CA ARG A 2 -28.52 -15.98 41.82
C ARG A 2 -28.71 -14.50 41.45
N ILE A 3 -28.17 -14.07 40.31
CA ILE A 3 -28.28 -12.68 39.83
C ILE A 3 -29.72 -12.49 39.31
N GLN A 4 -30.42 -11.46 39.80
CA GLN A 4 -31.76 -11.12 39.31
C GLN A 4 -31.64 -10.43 37.95
N ASP A 5 -32.46 -10.84 36.98
CA ASP A 5 -32.55 -10.20 35.66
C ASP A 5 -33.06 -8.76 35.81
N LEU A 6 -32.12 -7.80 35.77
CA LEU A 6 -32.45 -6.39 35.74
C LEU A 6 -33.07 -6.07 34.37
N LYS A 7 -34.38 -5.81 34.35
CA LYS A 7 -35.10 -5.44 33.12
C LYS A 7 -34.71 -4.03 32.69
N VAL A 8 -33.63 -3.91 31.92
CA VAL A 8 -33.19 -2.65 31.33
C VAL A 8 -34.02 -2.36 30.08
N SER A 9 -34.81 -1.28 30.11
CA SER A 9 -35.49 -0.76 28.92
C SER A 9 -34.70 0.43 28.38
N LEU A 10 -34.03 0.24 27.24
CA LEU A 10 -33.27 1.30 26.57
C LEU A 10 -34.22 2.16 25.74
N LYS A 11 -34.07 3.49 25.84
CA LYS A 11 -34.84 4.43 25.01
C LYS A 11 -34.40 4.34 23.55
N PRO A 12 -35.32 4.48 22.58
CA PRO A 12 -34.97 4.49 21.16
C PRO A 12 -34.00 5.63 20.83
N LEU A 13 -33.00 5.34 20.00
CA LEU A 13 -31.93 6.27 19.56
C LEU A 13 -32.45 7.64 19.06
N HIS A 14 -33.63 7.68 18.44
CA HIS A 14 -34.22 8.91 17.89
C HIS A 14 -34.74 9.89 18.97
N SER A 15 -34.95 9.42 20.19
CA SER A 15 -35.48 10.20 21.32
C SER A 15 -34.38 10.74 22.24
N VAL A 16 -33.12 10.40 21.99
CA VAL A 16 -31.98 10.77 22.84
C VAL A 16 -31.30 12.00 22.26
N ASN A 17 -31.32 13.13 22.98
CA ASN A 17 -30.66 14.37 22.58
C ASN A 17 -29.15 14.33 22.89
N ASN A 18 -28.43 13.44 22.18
CA ASN A 18 -26.98 13.32 22.33
C ASN A 18 -26.26 14.22 21.30
N PRO A 19 -25.43 15.19 21.74
CA PRO A 19 -24.73 16.10 20.84
C PRO A 19 -23.78 15.39 19.86
N ILE A 20 -23.24 14.22 20.22
CA ILE A 20 -22.38 13.39 19.35
C ILE A 20 -23.20 12.83 18.19
N LEU A 21 -24.38 12.27 18.47
CA LEU A 21 -25.27 11.71 17.44
C LEU A 21 -25.78 12.81 16.50
N ARG A 22 -26.07 14.00 17.04
CA ARG A 22 -26.45 15.17 16.23
C ARG A 22 -25.33 15.60 15.29
N LYS A 23 -24.08 15.69 15.78
CA LYS A 23 -22.92 16.00 14.92
C LYS A 23 -22.70 14.95 13.84
N ARG A 24 -22.78 13.64 14.16
CA ARG A 24 -22.64 12.57 13.16
C ARG A 24 -23.74 12.60 12.09
N LYS A 25 -24.99 12.95 12.46
CA LYS A 25 -26.09 13.11 11.50
C LYS A 25 -25.88 14.32 10.57
N LEU A 26 -25.36 15.43 11.10
CA LEU A 26 -25.00 16.62 10.31
C LEU A 26 -23.81 16.38 9.38
N LEU A 27 -22.84 15.59 9.82
CA LEU A 27 -21.67 15.20 9.03
C LEU A 27 -21.98 14.15 7.95
N GLY A 28 -23.25 13.72 7.83
CA GLY A 28 -23.76 13.10 6.62
C GLY A 28 -22.92 11.95 6.08
N THR A 29 -22.54 10.98 6.91
CA THR A 29 -21.95 9.74 6.37
C THR A 29 -23.08 8.93 5.73
N LYS A 30 -23.35 9.17 4.45
CA LYS A 30 -23.96 8.12 3.63
C LYS A 30 -23.09 6.87 3.84
N PRO A 31 -23.64 5.73 4.26
CA PRO A 31 -22.89 4.49 4.24
C PRO A 31 -22.59 4.20 2.76
N LYS A 32 -21.40 4.58 2.31
CA LYS A 32 -20.82 4.00 1.11
C LYS A 32 -20.30 2.63 1.57
N ASP A 33 -21.17 1.64 1.46
CA ASP A 33 -20.73 0.25 1.28
C ASP A 33 -19.68 0.26 0.17
N GLY A 34 -18.46 -0.20 0.50
CA GLY A 34 -17.33 -0.18 -0.42
C GLY A 34 -16.53 1.12 -0.41
N VAL A 35 -15.73 1.35 0.64
CA VAL A 35 -14.56 2.23 0.53
C VAL A 35 -13.43 1.42 -0.12
N TYR A 36 -13.58 1.16 -1.41
CA TYR A 36 -12.43 1.04 -2.31
C TYR A 36 -12.06 2.49 -2.63
N ILE A 37 -11.01 3.02 -2.01
CA ILE A 37 -10.45 4.30 -2.44
C ILE A 37 -9.64 4.00 -3.71
N HIS A 38 -10.32 3.86 -4.84
CA HIS A 38 -9.72 4.20 -6.12
C HIS A 38 -10.11 5.65 -6.37
N ASP A 39 -9.24 6.58 -5.98
CA ASP A 39 -9.32 7.93 -6.49
C ASP A 39 -8.93 7.89 -7.97
N ARG A 40 -9.82 8.43 -8.80
CA ARG A 40 -9.80 8.35 -10.25
C ARG A 40 -9.13 9.63 -10.77
N GLU A 41 -7.88 9.54 -11.21
CA GLU A 41 -7.22 10.59 -11.97
C GLU A 41 -6.22 9.99 -12.99
N ASN A 42 -6.73 9.70 -14.19
CA ASN A 42 -6.16 8.85 -15.26
C ASN A 42 -4.90 9.40 -15.96
N GLY A 43 -4.12 10.23 -15.26
CA GLY A 43 -2.77 10.68 -15.66
C GLY A 43 -1.77 10.67 -14.49
N ALA A 44 -2.25 10.82 -13.26
CA ALA A 44 -1.49 10.54 -12.04
C ALA A 44 -1.59 9.06 -11.61
N GLU A 45 -2.60 8.32 -12.11
CA GLU A 45 -2.81 6.89 -11.82
C GLU A 45 -1.60 6.05 -12.22
N ASP A 46 -0.96 6.27 -13.38
CA ASP A 46 0.19 5.46 -13.80
C ASP A 46 1.45 5.69 -12.94
N SER A 47 1.69 6.94 -12.54
CA SER A 47 2.77 7.29 -11.60
C SER A 47 2.50 6.73 -10.21
N ASN A 48 1.24 6.81 -9.75
CA ASN A 48 0.81 6.24 -8.49
C ASN A 48 0.98 4.72 -8.47
N VAL A 49 0.57 4.04 -9.55
CA VAL A 49 0.75 2.60 -9.73
C VAL A 49 2.24 2.24 -9.80
N ALA A 50 3.06 3.01 -10.51
CA ALA A 50 4.51 2.78 -10.58
C ALA A 50 5.17 2.84 -9.19
N LEU A 51 4.79 3.83 -8.37
CA LEU A 51 5.24 3.97 -6.99
C LEU A 51 4.69 2.86 -6.09
N GLU A 52 3.42 2.49 -6.25
CA GLU A 52 2.80 1.37 -5.51
C GLU A 52 3.57 0.07 -5.74
N LYS A 53 3.92 -0.25 -7.00
CA LYS A 53 4.68 -1.46 -7.30
C LYS A 53 6.09 -1.44 -6.69
N LEU A 54 6.75 -0.28 -6.60
CA LEU A 54 8.02 -0.19 -5.87
C LEU A 54 7.84 -0.37 -4.36
N ARG A 55 6.73 0.12 -3.79
CA ARG A 55 6.40 -0.10 -2.37
C ARG A 55 6.13 -1.58 -2.10
N ASP A 56 5.50 -2.30 -3.02
CA ASP A 56 5.28 -3.75 -2.91
C ASP A 56 6.62 -4.51 -2.85
N VAL A 57 7.63 -4.11 -3.64
CA VAL A 57 8.98 -4.70 -3.57
C VAL A 57 9.59 -4.51 -2.18
N ILE A 58 9.49 -3.30 -1.61
CA ILE A 58 9.97 -3.01 -0.25
C ILE A 58 9.22 -3.87 0.78
N ALA A 59 7.90 -3.97 0.66
CA ALA A 59 7.08 -4.79 1.54
C ALA A 59 7.51 -6.26 1.50
N GLN A 60 7.74 -6.82 0.31
CA GLN A 60 8.22 -8.20 0.16
C GLN A 60 9.64 -8.42 0.73
N CYS A 61 10.49 -7.38 0.72
CA CYS A 61 11.83 -7.45 1.29
C CYS A 61 11.83 -7.44 2.83
N ILE A 62 10.95 -6.64 3.45
CA ILE A 62 10.94 -6.42 4.91
C ILE A 62 9.94 -7.35 5.62
N LEU A 63 8.83 -7.66 4.97
CA LEU A 63 7.73 -8.48 5.48
C LEU A 63 7.44 -9.64 4.50
N PRO A 64 8.39 -10.57 4.31
CA PRO A 64 8.16 -11.72 3.44
C PRO A 64 6.98 -12.55 3.98
N GLN A 65 6.06 -12.91 3.10
CA GLN A 65 4.96 -13.80 3.46
C GLN A 65 5.53 -15.18 3.83
N ALA A 66 5.14 -15.68 5.00
CA ALA A 66 5.59 -16.97 5.49
C ALA A 66 4.91 -18.11 4.71
N GLY A 67 5.67 -18.78 3.84
CA GLY A 67 5.21 -19.92 3.03
C GLY A 67 5.46 -19.72 1.54
N GLU A 68 5.95 -20.80 0.91
CA GLU A 68 6.38 -21.00 -0.50
C GLU A 68 7.26 -19.91 -1.15
N ASN A 69 8.45 -20.36 -1.60
CA ASN A 69 9.46 -19.67 -2.44
C ASN A 69 9.43 -18.13 -2.43
N GLU A 70 9.91 -17.56 -1.31
CA GLU A 70 10.05 -16.12 -1.12
C GLU A 70 10.81 -15.41 -2.26
N ASP A 71 11.76 -16.10 -2.87
CA ASP A 71 12.55 -15.57 -3.99
C ASP A 71 11.76 -15.53 -5.30
N GLU A 72 10.86 -16.50 -5.56
CA GLU A 72 9.94 -16.42 -6.71
C GLU A 72 8.97 -15.27 -6.53
N LYS A 73 8.44 -15.08 -5.32
CA LYS A 73 7.55 -13.96 -5.03
C LYS A 73 8.26 -12.61 -5.17
N LEU A 74 9.50 -12.52 -4.69
CA LEU A 74 10.32 -11.32 -4.89
C LEU A 74 10.56 -11.04 -6.37
N ASN A 75 10.86 -12.06 -7.18
CA ASN A 75 11.03 -11.92 -8.62
C ASN A 75 9.75 -11.45 -9.31
N GLU A 76 8.59 -11.98 -8.93
CA GLU A 76 7.28 -11.56 -9.48
C GLU A 76 7.00 -10.08 -9.20
N VAL A 77 7.11 -9.68 -7.93
CA VAL A 77 6.84 -8.30 -7.51
C VAL A 77 7.85 -7.33 -8.14
N MET A 78 9.12 -7.73 -8.21
CA MET A 78 10.16 -6.93 -8.87
C MET A 78 9.92 -6.80 -10.37
N GLN A 79 9.48 -7.86 -11.04
CA GLN A 79 9.14 -7.82 -12.45
C GLN A 79 7.97 -6.89 -12.72
N GLU A 80 6.97 -6.86 -11.84
CA GLU A 80 5.84 -5.95 -11.95
C GLU A 80 6.28 -4.49 -11.78
N ALA A 81 7.05 -4.19 -10.74
CA ALA A 81 7.64 -2.87 -10.53
C ALA A 81 8.49 -2.42 -11.73
N TRP A 82 9.29 -3.32 -12.30
CA TRP A 82 10.11 -3.04 -13.47
C TRP A 82 9.30 -2.67 -14.73
N LYS A 83 8.11 -3.25 -14.93
CA LYS A 83 7.26 -2.93 -16.09
C LYS A 83 6.80 -1.47 -16.08
N TYR A 84 6.44 -0.95 -14.92
CA TYR A 84 5.94 0.42 -14.76
C TYR A 84 7.08 1.44 -14.64
N ASN A 85 8.28 1.03 -14.18
CA ASN A 85 9.40 1.93 -13.90
C ASN A 85 10.56 1.82 -14.91
N ARG A 86 10.31 1.39 -16.15
CA ARG A 86 11.36 1.16 -17.16
C ARG A 86 12.24 2.37 -17.46
N GLU A 87 11.64 3.55 -17.36
CA GLU A 87 12.32 4.80 -17.70
C GLU A 87 13.22 5.31 -16.57
N CYS A 88 13.01 4.86 -15.33
CA CYS A 88 13.82 5.24 -14.18
C CYS A 88 15.26 4.74 -14.32
N LYS A 89 16.20 5.68 -14.49
CA LYS A 89 17.62 5.37 -14.67
C LYS A 89 18.25 4.78 -13.40
N LEU A 90 17.96 5.37 -12.24
CA LEU A 90 18.47 4.87 -10.95
C LEU A 90 18.03 3.42 -10.70
N LEU A 91 16.76 3.09 -10.99
CA LEU A 91 16.27 1.73 -10.89
C LEU A 91 17.00 0.78 -11.85
N ARG A 92 17.29 1.23 -13.07
CA ARG A 92 18.06 0.46 -14.06
C ARG A 92 19.46 0.11 -13.57
N ASP A 93 20.19 1.12 -13.15
CA ASP A 93 21.60 1.00 -12.72
C ASP A 93 21.70 0.11 -11.48
N THR A 94 20.74 0.26 -10.56
CA THR A 94 20.70 -0.54 -9.34
C THR A 94 20.33 -2.00 -9.61
N LEU A 95 19.33 -2.28 -10.43
CA LEU A 95 18.97 -3.66 -10.79
C LEU A 95 20.10 -4.38 -11.54
N GLN A 96 20.87 -3.66 -12.35
CA GLN A 96 22.08 -4.22 -12.96
C GLN A 96 23.10 -4.66 -11.91
N SER A 97 23.26 -3.89 -10.81
CA SER A 97 24.16 -4.24 -9.71
C SER A 97 23.71 -5.46 -8.90
N PHE A 98 22.41 -5.81 -8.94
CA PHE A 98 21.83 -6.99 -8.33
C PHE A 98 21.70 -8.18 -9.29
N SER A 99 22.33 -8.11 -10.47
CA SER A 99 22.24 -9.14 -11.50
C SER A 99 20.80 -9.45 -11.95
N TRP A 100 19.96 -8.42 -12.07
CA TRP A 100 18.61 -8.55 -12.60
C TRP A 100 18.64 -8.78 -14.12
N ASN A 101 17.98 -9.85 -14.60
CA ASN A 101 17.94 -10.19 -16.02
C ASN A 101 16.62 -9.78 -16.74
N GLY A 102 15.75 -9.01 -16.07
CA GLY A 102 14.43 -8.63 -16.59
C GLY A 102 13.29 -9.58 -16.22
N ARG A 103 13.60 -10.77 -15.70
CA ARG A 103 12.63 -11.76 -15.22
C ARG A 103 12.85 -12.16 -13.76
N GLY A 104 14.11 -12.24 -13.34
CA GLY A 104 14.50 -12.63 -12.00
C GLY A 104 15.93 -12.22 -11.68
N PHE A 105 16.29 -12.29 -10.41
CA PHE A 105 17.68 -12.15 -9.99
C PHE A 105 18.45 -13.45 -10.27
N THR A 106 19.62 -13.36 -10.89
CA THR A 106 20.46 -14.54 -11.15
C THR A 106 21.28 -14.95 -9.94
N ASP A 107 21.56 -13.99 -9.05
CA ASP A 107 22.34 -14.16 -7.84
C ASP A 107 21.50 -13.93 -6.60
N LYS A 108 22.00 -14.38 -5.45
CA LYS A 108 21.35 -14.14 -4.16
C LYS A 108 21.32 -12.64 -3.85
N VAL A 109 20.12 -12.11 -3.64
CA VAL A 109 19.92 -10.69 -3.34
C VAL A 109 19.88 -10.44 -1.84
N ASP A 110 20.60 -9.41 -1.41
CA ASP A 110 20.39 -8.82 -0.10
C ASP A 110 19.10 -7.98 -0.10
N ARG A 111 18.05 -8.52 0.53
CA ARG A 111 16.71 -7.93 0.54
C ARG A 111 16.67 -6.58 1.24
N LEU A 112 17.45 -6.40 2.31
CA LEU A 112 17.49 -5.12 3.02
C LEU A 112 18.15 -4.05 2.16
N LYS A 113 19.25 -4.41 1.51
CA LYS A 113 19.93 -3.50 0.57
C LYS A 113 19.05 -3.15 -0.63
N LEU A 114 18.31 -4.13 -1.17
CA LEU A 114 17.35 -3.88 -2.25
C LEU A 114 16.25 -2.91 -1.79
N ALA A 115 15.67 -3.12 -0.60
CA ALA A 115 14.64 -2.25 -0.05
C ALA A 115 15.11 -0.81 0.14
N GLU A 116 16.33 -0.61 0.66
CA GLU A 116 16.92 0.72 0.86
C GLU A 116 17.10 1.46 -0.47
N ILE A 117 17.59 0.76 -1.49
CA ILE A 117 17.80 1.34 -2.82
C ILE A 117 16.45 1.65 -3.50
N VAL A 118 15.48 0.75 -3.41
CA VAL A 118 14.13 0.98 -3.97
C VAL A 118 13.45 2.16 -3.26
N LYS A 119 13.67 2.34 -1.95
CA LYS A 119 13.22 3.53 -1.22
C LYS A 119 13.83 4.81 -1.79
N GLN A 120 15.14 4.81 -2.08
CA GLN A 120 15.82 5.96 -2.70
C GLN A 120 15.24 6.28 -4.09
N VAL A 121 14.92 5.25 -4.87
CA VAL A 121 14.25 5.40 -6.18
C VAL A 121 12.88 6.07 -6.04
N ILE A 122 12.08 5.67 -5.04
CA ILE A 122 10.79 6.29 -4.74
C ILE A 122 10.98 7.76 -4.37
N GLU A 123 11.94 8.07 -3.49
CA GLU A 123 12.24 9.43 -3.06
C GLU A 123 12.60 10.33 -4.26
N GLU A 124 13.48 9.87 -5.15
CA GLU A 124 13.87 10.60 -6.37
C GLU A 124 12.69 10.84 -7.33
N GLN A 125 11.82 9.84 -7.51
CA GLN A 125 10.61 9.98 -8.33
C GLN A 125 9.63 10.97 -7.73
N THR A 126 9.43 10.94 -6.40
CA THR A 126 8.52 11.89 -5.72
C THR A 126 9.05 13.33 -5.76
N MET A 127 10.37 13.54 -5.60
CA MET A 127 10.99 14.87 -5.69
C MET A 127 10.91 15.46 -7.11
N SER A 128 11.05 14.61 -8.13
CA SER A 128 10.89 15.01 -9.53
C SER A 128 9.45 15.45 -9.83
N HIS A 129 8.47 14.85 -9.16
CA HIS A 129 7.05 15.13 -9.35
C HIS A 129 6.55 16.39 -8.59
N GLU A 130 7.22 16.79 -7.50
CA GLU A 130 6.94 18.06 -6.79
C GLU A 130 7.53 19.30 -7.49
N SER A 131 8.50 19.09 -8.40
CA SER A 131 9.20 20.18 -9.09
C SER A 131 8.51 20.65 -10.39
N GLN A 132 7.30 20.17 -10.67
CA GLN A 132 6.52 20.43 -11.90
C GLN A 132 5.19 21.12 -11.58
#